data_AF-A0AA96L9L9-F1
#
_entry.id   AF-A0AA96L9L9-F1
#
_cell.length_a   1.000
_cell.length_b   1.000
_cell.length_c   1.000
_cell.angle_alpha   90.00
_cell.angle_beta   90.00
_cell.angle_gamma   90.00
#
_symmetry.space_group_name_H-M   'P 1'
#
loop_
_entity.id
_entity.type
_entity.pdbx_description
1 polymer ?
#
loop_
_entity_poly.entity_id
_entity_poly.type
_entity_poly.pdbx_seq_one_letter_code
_entity_poly.pdbx_strand_id
1 'polypeptide(L)'
;MNPAEVHAVYDAKQLGRKTWIWDIALDSHNQPVVVYVVFNKEEDHRYWYSRWDGAEWRHVEICEAGPWFPETPPGAIETEPYYSGGLILDHHDPSHVYLSRCVEGVFEIEHWYTPDHGETWAKEAVTEKSARHNVRPFVSRGHSGRNGLLFWMHGSYTHWTDYDTQIKMVPLQHDRS
;
A
#
# COMPACT_ATOMS: atom_id res chain seq x y z
N MET A 1 -16.95 17.62 17.13
CA MET A 1 -16.02 17.77 16.00
C MET A 1 -16.87 17.99 14.76
N ASN A 2 -16.76 19.15 14.13
CA ASN A 2 -17.46 19.45 12.89
C ASN A 2 -16.59 18.98 11.70
N PRO A 3 -17.12 18.23 10.71
CA PRO A 3 -16.34 17.85 9.53
C PRO A 3 -15.68 19.03 8.79
N ALA A 4 -16.22 20.25 8.90
CA ALA A 4 -15.65 21.47 8.32
C ALA A 4 -14.39 21.97 9.06
N GLU A 5 -14.10 21.45 10.26
CA GLU A 5 -12.90 21.76 11.05
C GLU A 5 -11.75 20.78 10.76
N VAL A 6 -11.94 19.85 9.83
CA VAL A 6 -10.96 18.79 9.49
C VAL A 6 -10.38 19.08 8.11
N HIS A 7 -9.05 19.02 8.01
CA HIS A 7 -8.37 19.21 6.72
C HIS A 7 -8.53 17.97 5.85
N ALA A 8 -9.10 18.14 4.66
CA ALA A 8 -9.20 17.07 3.67
C ALA A 8 -7.79 16.66 3.20
N VAL A 9 -7.51 15.35 3.21
CA VAL A 9 -6.28 14.80 2.63
C VAL A 9 -6.39 14.79 1.11
N TYR A 10 -7.46 14.24 0.55
CA TYR A 10 -7.62 14.15 -0.90
C TYR A 10 -9.09 14.29 -1.30
N ASP A 11 -9.42 15.24 -2.16
CA ASP A 11 -10.77 15.44 -2.68
C ASP A 11 -11.00 14.64 -3.97
N ALA A 12 -11.29 13.35 -3.81
CA ALA A 12 -11.55 12.47 -4.94
C ALA A 12 -12.80 12.89 -5.73
N LYS A 13 -13.80 13.50 -5.07
CA LYS A 13 -15.07 13.91 -5.71
C LYS A 13 -14.84 15.09 -6.65
N GLN A 14 -14.08 16.09 -6.22
CA GLN A 14 -13.72 17.22 -7.08
C GLN A 14 -12.95 16.75 -8.33
N LEU A 15 -12.13 15.71 -8.18
CA LEU A 15 -11.33 15.14 -9.27
C LEU A 15 -12.07 14.07 -10.09
N GLY A 16 -13.31 13.71 -9.73
CA GLY A 16 -14.09 12.68 -10.41
C GLY A 16 -13.50 11.27 -10.30
N ARG A 17 -12.74 10.99 -9.23
CA ARG A 17 -12.06 9.71 -9.01
C ARG A 17 -12.62 8.98 -7.80
N LYS A 18 -12.36 7.67 -7.72
CA LYS A 18 -12.57 6.87 -6.51
C LYS A 18 -11.24 6.75 -5.77
N THR A 19 -11.29 6.59 -4.45
CA THR A 19 -10.11 6.39 -3.62
C THR A 19 -10.43 5.47 -2.45
N TRP A 20 -9.40 4.82 -1.91
CA TRP A 20 -9.50 4.04 -0.68
C TRP A 20 -8.25 4.27 0.17
N ILE A 21 -8.46 4.61 1.45
CA ILE A 21 -7.39 4.80 2.42
C ILE A 21 -6.92 3.43 2.91
N TRP A 22 -5.61 3.20 2.90
CA TRP A 22 -5.02 1.94 3.33
C TRP A 22 -4.46 2.00 4.74
N ASP A 23 -3.70 3.04 5.06
CA ASP A 23 -3.10 3.18 6.39
C ASP A 23 -2.80 4.64 6.73
N ILE A 24 -2.70 4.91 8.03
CA ILE A 24 -2.25 6.18 8.58
C ILE A 24 -1.30 5.92 9.75
N ALA A 25 -0.17 6.62 9.76
CA ALA A 25 0.84 6.57 10.81
C ALA A 25 1.25 7.99 11.23
N LEU A 26 1.91 8.12 12.38
CA LEU A 26 2.52 9.38 12.81
C LEU A 26 4.03 9.30 12.61
N ASP A 27 4.63 10.37 12.10
CA ASP A 27 6.08 10.50 12.05
C ASP A 27 6.67 10.90 13.42
N SER A 28 7.99 11.08 13.47
CA SER A 28 8.72 11.48 14.68
C SER A 28 8.35 12.87 15.23
N HIS A 29 7.67 13.70 14.43
CA HIS A 29 7.15 15.01 14.83
C HIS A 29 5.65 14.97 15.17
N ASN A 30 5.05 13.77 15.25
CA ASN A 30 3.61 13.55 15.40
C ASN A 30 2.78 14.12 14.24
N GLN A 31 3.38 14.26 13.05
CA GLN A 31 2.66 14.64 11.84
C GLN A 31 2.09 13.39 11.15
N PRO A 32 0.82 13.41 10.72
CA PRO A 32 0.22 12.26 10.07
C PRO A 32 0.76 12.05 8.66
N VAL A 33 1.01 10.77 8.36
CA VAL A 33 1.35 10.24 7.04
C VAL A 33 0.28 9.23 6.67
N VAL A 34 -0.28 9.35 5.46
CA VAL A 34 -1.38 8.54 4.94
C VAL A 34 -0.94 7.89 3.64
N VAL A 35 -1.23 6.60 3.50
CA VAL A 35 -1.12 5.90 2.22
C VAL A 35 -2.49 5.44 1.75
N TYR A 36 -2.73 5.60 0.45
CA TYR A 36 -4.02 5.33 -0.16
C TYR A 36 -3.87 4.98 -1.63
N VAL A 37 -4.96 4.51 -2.22
CA VAL A 37 -5.05 4.25 -3.66
C VAL A 37 -6.00 5.24 -4.32
N VAL A 38 -5.64 5.71 -5.50
CA VAL A 38 -6.51 6.47 -6.41
C VAL A 38 -6.79 5.60 -7.63
N PHE A 39 -8.08 5.47 -7.97
CA PHE A 39 -8.51 4.70 -9.12
C PHE A 39 -8.78 5.67 -10.28
N ASN A 40 -7.86 5.73 -11.25
CA ASN A 40 -8.06 6.52 -12.47
C ASN A 40 -9.11 5.85 -13.38
N LYS A 41 -9.09 4.52 -13.40
CA LYS A 41 -10.09 3.60 -13.99
C LYS A 41 -9.97 2.24 -13.28
N GLU A 42 -10.80 1.27 -13.64
CA GLU A 42 -10.86 -0.04 -12.98
C GLU A 42 -9.53 -0.80 -13.02
N GLU A 43 -8.75 -0.69 -14.10
CA GLU A 43 -7.45 -1.38 -14.25
C GLU A 43 -6.24 -0.51 -13.87
N ASP A 44 -6.46 0.75 -13.50
CA ASP A 44 -5.38 1.72 -13.24
C ASP A 44 -5.43 2.23 -11.80
N HIS A 45 -4.84 1.43 -10.90
CA HIS A 45 -4.74 1.76 -9.49
C HIS A 45 -3.39 2.44 -9.23
N ARG A 46 -3.42 3.62 -8.62
CA ARG A 46 -2.24 4.43 -8.30
C ARG A 46 -2.06 4.51 -6.80
N TYR A 47 -0.89 4.16 -6.28
CA TYR A 47 -0.59 4.32 -4.86
C TYR A 47 -0.04 5.70 -4.57
N TRP A 48 -0.50 6.28 -3.47
CA TRP A 48 -0.17 7.63 -3.05
C TRP A 48 0.32 7.63 -1.61
N TYR A 49 1.28 8.52 -1.37
CA TYR A 49 1.82 8.88 -0.08
C TYR A 49 1.44 10.34 0.19
N SER A 50 0.89 10.64 1.36
CA SER A 50 0.60 12.02 1.73
C SER A 50 0.98 12.30 3.16
N ARG A 51 1.57 13.47 3.39
CA ARG A 51 2.01 13.91 4.71
C ARG A 51 1.49 15.30 5.02
N TRP A 52 1.24 15.56 6.29
CA TRP A 52 1.02 16.91 6.78
C TRP A 52 2.38 17.55 7.10
N ASP A 53 2.72 18.70 6.51
CA ASP A 53 4.00 19.37 6.79
C ASP A 53 3.93 20.37 7.96
N GLY A 54 2.76 20.52 8.58
CA GLY A 54 2.48 21.53 9.61
C GLY A 54 1.55 22.64 9.13
N ALA A 55 1.45 22.86 7.83
CA ALA A 55 0.64 23.92 7.22
C ALA A 55 -0.30 23.43 6.12
N GLU A 56 0.14 22.45 5.32
CA GLU A 56 -0.67 21.85 4.26
C GLU A 56 -0.35 20.36 4.05
N TRP A 57 -1.23 19.66 3.33
CA TRP A 57 -0.96 18.30 2.90
C TRP A 57 -0.07 18.33 1.65
N ARG A 58 0.97 17.50 1.66
CA ARG A 58 1.79 17.19 0.48
C ARG A 58 1.38 15.83 -0.04
N HIS A 59 1.19 15.72 -1.34
CA HIS A 59 0.75 14.50 -2.02
C HIS A 59 1.79 14.07 -3.03
N VAL A 60 2.19 12.80 -2.97
CA VAL A 60 3.11 12.20 -3.93
C VAL A 60 2.55 10.87 -4.41
N GLU A 61 2.46 10.69 -5.73
CA GLU A 61 2.22 9.37 -6.31
C GLU A 61 3.49 8.53 -6.12
N ILE A 62 3.34 7.34 -5.54
CA ILE A 62 4.44 6.39 -5.34
C ILE A 62 4.69 5.62 -6.63
N CYS A 63 3.65 4.92 -7.12
CA CYS A 63 3.76 4.08 -8.29
C CYS A 63 2.39 3.65 -8.86
N GLU A 64 2.44 3.06 -10.05
CA GLU A 64 1.38 2.19 -10.57
C GLU A 64 1.35 0.89 -9.76
N ALA A 65 0.17 0.53 -9.26
CA ALA A 65 -0.05 -0.71 -8.50
C ALA A 65 -0.45 -1.89 -9.40
N GLY A 66 -0.91 -1.62 -10.62
CA GLY A 66 -1.60 -2.57 -11.49
C GLY A 66 -3.12 -2.52 -11.31
N PRO A 67 -3.84 -3.57 -11.75
CA PRO A 67 -5.30 -3.66 -11.64
C PRO A 67 -5.73 -4.21 -10.27
N TRP A 68 -6.90 -4.83 -10.20
CA TRP A 68 -7.30 -5.66 -9.06
C TRP A 68 -6.46 -6.95 -8.97
N PHE A 69 -6.31 -7.50 -7.77
CA PHE A 69 -5.56 -8.75 -7.56
C PHE A 69 -6.38 -10.05 -7.66
N PRO A 70 -7.73 -10.08 -7.46
CA PRO A 70 -8.50 -11.29 -7.68
C PRO A 70 -8.28 -11.89 -9.07
N GLU A 71 -8.03 -13.20 -9.11
CA GLU A 71 -7.84 -13.99 -10.32
C GLU A 71 -9.21 -14.21 -10.99
N THR A 72 -9.63 -13.26 -11.82
CA THR A 72 -10.88 -13.34 -12.59
C THR A 72 -10.84 -14.53 -13.56
N PRO A 73 -11.79 -15.49 -13.49
CA PRO A 73 -11.82 -16.61 -14.42
C PRO A 73 -11.97 -16.17 -15.88
N PRO A 74 -11.39 -16.91 -16.84
CA PRO A 74 -11.53 -16.57 -18.27
C PRO A 74 -12.99 -16.45 -18.70
N GLY A 75 -13.35 -15.30 -19.29
CA GLY A 75 -14.72 -15.01 -19.75
C GLY A 75 -15.67 -14.49 -18.67
N ALA A 76 -15.22 -14.36 -17.43
CA ALA A 76 -15.96 -13.68 -16.37
C ALA A 76 -15.66 -12.16 -16.35
N ILE A 77 -16.58 -11.40 -15.77
CA ILE A 77 -16.38 -9.98 -15.44
C ILE A 77 -15.96 -9.91 -13.97
N GLU A 78 -14.94 -9.12 -13.67
CA GLU A 78 -14.53 -8.90 -12.29
C GLU A 78 -15.62 -8.17 -11.49
N THR A 79 -15.91 -8.65 -10.29
CA THR A 79 -16.90 -8.07 -9.38
C THR A 79 -16.28 -7.14 -8.34
N GLU A 80 -14.96 -7.25 -8.11
CA GLU A 80 -14.17 -6.45 -7.18
C GLU A 80 -13.07 -5.63 -7.91
N PRO A 81 -13.39 -4.84 -8.98
CA PRO A 81 -12.38 -4.21 -9.84
C PRO A 81 -11.55 -3.12 -9.15
N TYR A 82 -11.92 -2.73 -7.94
CA TYR A 82 -11.18 -1.77 -7.11
C TYR A 82 -10.41 -2.44 -5.96
N TYR A 83 -10.21 -3.77 -6.04
CA TYR A 83 -9.52 -4.52 -4.99
C TYR A 83 -8.02 -4.65 -5.28
N SER A 84 -7.26 -3.62 -4.89
CA SER A 84 -5.81 -3.57 -5.09
C SER A 84 -5.03 -4.54 -4.19
N GLY A 85 -3.79 -4.85 -4.58
CA GLY A 85 -2.87 -5.66 -3.77
C GLY A 85 -2.58 -5.08 -2.38
N GLY A 86 -2.54 -3.75 -2.25
CA GLY A 86 -2.42 -3.03 -0.98
C GLY A 86 -1.04 -2.49 -0.65
N LEU A 87 -1.00 -1.60 0.34
CA LEU A 87 0.21 -1.01 0.90
C LEU A 87 0.00 -0.66 2.37
N ILE A 88 1.10 -0.59 3.11
CA ILE A 88 1.13 -0.36 4.55
C ILE A 88 2.34 0.50 4.91
N LEU A 89 2.17 1.37 5.90
CA LEU A 89 3.28 2.12 6.50
C LEU A 89 3.92 1.27 7.60
N ASP A 90 5.24 1.35 7.73
CA ASP A 90 5.86 1.03 9.01
C ASP A 90 5.47 2.12 10.02
N HIS A 91 4.80 1.72 11.12
CA HIS A 91 4.32 2.66 12.12
C HIS A 91 5.40 3.12 13.09
N HIS A 92 6.55 2.44 13.11
CA HIS A 92 7.73 2.92 13.81
C HIS A 92 8.42 4.04 13.01
N ASP A 93 8.46 3.91 11.68
CA ASP A 93 9.03 4.92 10.79
C ASP A 93 8.27 4.99 9.45
N PRO A 94 7.34 5.95 9.29
CA PRO A 94 6.52 6.07 8.09
C PRO A 94 7.28 6.42 6.80
N SER A 95 8.60 6.67 6.86
CA SER A 95 9.44 6.75 5.65
C SER A 95 9.60 5.40 4.94
N HIS A 96 9.26 4.30 5.62
CA HIS A 96 9.22 2.95 5.07
C HIS A 96 7.79 2.54 4.70
N VAL A 97 7.58 2.19 3.43
CA VAL A 97 6.33 1.69 2.87
C VAL A 97 6.54 0.28 2.34
N TYR A 98 5.66 -0.65 2.71
CA TYR A 98 5.59 -1.97 2.08
C TYR A 98 4.36 -2.03 1.22
N LEU A 99 4.51 -2.38 -0.06
CA LEU A 99 3.41 -2.39 -1.02
C LEU A 99 3.40 -3.67 -1.85
N SER A 100 2.22 -4.01 -2.34
CA SER A 100 1.97 -5.08 -3.30
C SER A 100 1.56 -4.46 -4.63
N ARG A 101 2.35 -4.68 -5.68
CA ARG A 101 2.05 -4.21 -7.03
C ARG A 101 2.24 -5.31 -8.07
N CYS A 102 1.49 -5.21 -9.17
CA CYS A 102 1.59 -6.14 -10.29
C CYS A 102 2.90 -5.92 -11.07
N VAL A 103 3.69 -6.98 -11.17
CA VAL A 103 4.93 -7.08 -11.95
C VAL A 103 4.76 -8.26 -12.90
N GLU A 104 4.73 -7.98 -14.21
CA GLU A 104 4.59 -9.02 -15.24
C GLU A 104 3.39 -9.98 -15.02
N GLY A 105 2.27 -9.44 -14.50
CA GLY A 105 1.06 -10.19 -14.24
C GLY A 105 0.98 -10.86 -12.87
N VAL A 106 2.00 -10.71 -12.01
CA VAL A 106 2.01 -11.26 -10.64
C VAL A 106 2.15 -10.13 -9.63
N PHE A 107 1.28 -10.09 -8.62
CA PHE A 107 1.47 -9.16 -7.49
C PHE A 107 2.66 -9.58 -6.62
N GLU A 108 3.60 -8.67 -6.41
CA GLU A 108 4.81 -8.87 -5.63
C GLU A 108 4.91 -7.84 -4.51
N ILE A 109 5.55 -8.23 -3.40
CA ILE A 109 5.83 -7.34 -2.27
C ILE A 109 7.15 -6.59 -2.52
N GLU A 110 7.10 -5.29 -2.37
CA GLU A 110 8.26 -4.42 -2.40
C GLU A 110 8.33 -3.56 -1.15
N HIS A 111 9.56 -3.27 -0.73
CA HIS A 111 9.87 -2.27 0.27
C HIS A 111 10.33 -1.01 -0.43
N TRP A 112 9.71 0.11 -0.10
CA TRP A 112 10.02 1.44 -0.61
C TRP A 112 10.40 2.34 0.57
N TYR A 113 11.52 3.06 0.43
CA TYR A 113 12.04 3.97 1.44
C TYR A 113 12.21 5.37 0.86
N THR A 114 11.82 6.39 1.62
CA THR A 114 12.00 7.79 1.25
C THR A 114 12.69 8.60 2.35
N PRO A 115 13.93 9.10 2.12
CA PRO A 115 14.62 9.95 3.10
C PRO A 115 14.14 11.41 3.07
N ASP A 116 13.44 11.81 2.01
CA ASP A 116 13.02 13.18 1.70
C ASP A 116 11.49 13.28 1.60
N HIS A 117 10.83 12.48 2.43
CA HIS A 117 9.40 12.57 2.69
C HIS A 117 8.51 12.36 1.45
N GLY A 118 8.98 11.59 0.49
CA GLY A 118 8.28 11.14 -0.70
C GLY A 118 8.80 11.73 -2.00
N GLU A 119 9.77 12.66 -1.97
CA GLU A 119 10.31 13.27 -3.19
C GLU A 119 11.13 12.27 -4.02
N THR A 120 11.90 11.42 -3.36
CA THR A 120 12.65 10.31 -3.96
C THR A 120 12.43 9.01 -3.19
N TRP A 121 12.57 7.90 -3.90
CA TRP A 121 12.32 6.55 -3.38
C TRP A 121 13.45 5.59 -3.75
N ALA A 122 14.01 4.94 -2.74
CA ALA A 122 14.75 3.70 -2.90
C ALA A 122 13.75 2.53 -2.82
N LYS A 123 13.97 1.46 -3.59
CA LYS A 123 13.07 0.30 -3.61
C LYS A 123 13.82 -1.02 -3.68
N GLU A 124 13.26 -2.01 -3.01
CA GLU A 124 13.82 -3.36 -2.90
C GLU A 124 12.70 -4.39 -3.01
N ALA A 125 12.96 -5.49 -3.74
CA ALA A 125 12.02 -6.59 -3.83
C ALA A 125 12.07 -7.42 -2.54
N VAL A 126 10.91 -7.62 -1.90
CA VAL A 126 10.76 -8.59 -0.81
C VAL A 126 10.41 -9.96 -1.41
N THR A 127 9.61 -9.97 -2.48
CA THR A 127 9.33 -11.15 -3.30
C THR A 127 9.56 -10.81 -4.78
N GLU A 128 9.98 -11.80 -5.57
CA GLU A 128 10.15 -11.66 -7.02
C GLU A 128 9.93 -12.99 -7.73
N LYS A 129 9.42 -12.92 -8.98
CA LYS A 129 9.21 -14.08 -9.86
C LYS A 129 8.40 -15.19 -9.20
N SER A 130 7.43 -14.80 -8.40
CA SER A 130 6.55 -15.70 -7.67
C SER A 130 5.61 -16.42 -8.63
N ALA A 131 5.30 -17.69 -8.33
CA ALA A 131 4.31 -18.45 -9.10
C ALA A 131 2.86 -18.01 -8.83
N ARG A 132 2.63 -17.30 -7.71
CA ARG A 132 1.33 -16.85 -7.20
C ARG A 132 1.47 -15.47 -6.59
N HIS A 133 0.34 -14.77 -6.47
CA HIS A 133 0.29 -13.41 -5.94
C HIS A 133 0.74 -13.34 -4.49
N ASN A 134 1.44 -12.25 -4.16
CA ASN A 134 1.78 -11.82 -2.82
C ASN A 134 1.09 -10.47 -2.57
N VAL A 135 0.09 -10.44 -1.70
CA VAL A 135 -0.81 -9.31 -1.51
C VAL A 135 -1.06 -8.99 -0.05
N ARG A 136 -1.62 -7.82 0.20
CA ARG A 136 -2.07 -7.33 1.49
C ARG A 136 -0.95 -7.35 2.55
N PRO A 137 0.15 -6.63 2.30
CA PRO A 137 1.22 -6.53 3.28
C PRO A 137 0.70 -5.90 4.57
N PHE A 138 1.24 -6.36 5.71
CA PHE A 138 0.96 -5.80 7.02
C PHE A 138 2.23 -5.83 7.86
N VAL A 139 2.53 -4.72 8.53
CA VAL A 139 3.67 -4.61 9.44
C VAL A 139 3.17 -4.73 10.88
N SER A 140 3.80 -5.59 11.69
CA SER A 140 3.53 -5.71 13.13
C SER A 140 3.54 -4.34 13.80
N ARG A 141 2.62 -4.08 14.73
CA ARG A 141 2.58 -2.80 15.46
C ARG A 141 3.45 -2.86 16.72
N GLY A 142 3.94 -1.70 17.18
CA GLY A 142 4.63 -1.57 18.47
C GLY A 142 6.03 -2.18 18.55
N HIS A 143 6.66 -2.48 17.42
CA HIS A 143 8.07 -2.90 17.37
C HIS A 143 9.00 -1.69 17.48
N SER A 144 10.24 -1.92 17.92
CA SER A 144 11.31 -0.92 18.00
C SER A 144 12.26 -1.01 16.79
N GLY A 145 11.71 -1.20 15.59
CA GLY A 145 12.44 -1.50 14.36
C GLY A 145 13.01 -2.93 14.29
N ARG A 146 13.85 -3.32 15.24
CA ARG A 146 14.65 -4.57 15.22
C ARG A 146 13.89 -5.89 15.33
N ASN A 147 12.65 -5.85 15.80
CA ASN A 147 11.80 -7.03 16.02
C ASN A 147 10.50 -6.97 15.20
N GLY A 148 10.43 -6.05 14.24
CA GLY A 148 9.26 -5.95 13.38
C GLY A 148 9.13 -7.17 12.48
N LEU A 149 7.89 -7.53 12.16
CA LEU A 149 7.56 -8.56 11.19
C LEU A 149 6.70 -7.95 10.08
N LEU A 150 7.06 -8.27 8.84
CA LEU A 150 6.20 -8.07 7.69
C LEU A 150 5.46 -9.37 7.40
N PHE A 151 4.14 -9.28 7.27
CA PHE A 151 3.24 -10.36 6.89
C PHE A 151 2.58 -10.06 5.56
N TRP A 152 2.22 -11.08 4.79
CA TRP A 152 1.40 -10.91 3.59
C TRP A 152 0.66 -12.22 3.27
N MET A 153 -0.39 -12.11 2.45
CA MET A 153 -1.09 -13.27 1.89
C MET A 153 -0.38 -13.73 0.62
N HIS A 154 -0.17 -15.03 0.49
CA HIS A 154 0.40 -15.66 -0.70
C HIS A 154 -0.47 -16.82 -1.15
N GLY A 155 -0.86 -16.84 -2.43
CA GLY A 155 -1.61 -17.95 -3.00
C GLY A 155 -2.60 -17.51 -4.08
N SER A 156 -3.61 -18.34 -4.31
CA SER A 156 -4.67 -18.05 -5.27
C SER A 156 -5.88 -17.44 -4.57
N TYR A 157 -6.48 -16.45 -5.23
CA TYR A 157 -7.65 -15.75 -4.71
C TYR A 157 -8.52 -15.33 -5.88
N THR A 158 -9.69 -15.94 -6.00
CA THR A 158 -10.71 -15.52 -6.99
C THR A 158 -11.79 -14.70 -6.31
N HIS A 159 -12.15 -15.03 -5.07
CA HIS A 159 -13.16 -14.31 -4.30
C HIS A 159 -12.98 -14.54 -2.79
N TRP A 160 -13.65 -13.77 -1.93
CA TRP A 160 -13.56 -13.92 -0.47
C TRP A 160 -14.15 -15.26 0.03
N THR A 161 -14.93 -15.96 -0.80
CA THR A 161 -15.42 -17.32 -0.56
C THR A 161 -14.63 -18.40 -1.31
N ASP A 162 -13.72 -18.02 -2.20
CA ASP A 162 -12.95 -18.93 -3.04
C ASP A 162 -11.48 -18.47 -3.14
N TYR A 163 -10.70 -19.00 -2.21
CA TYR A 163 -9.29 -18.69 -2.06
C TYR A 163 -8.53 -19.86 -1.44
N ASP A 164 -7.27 -19.99 -1.83
CA ASP A 164 -6.28 -20.87 -1.21
C ASP A 164 -5.02 -20.04 -0.97
N THR A 165 -4.99 -19.39 0.20
CA THR A 165 -3.92 -18.47 0.59
C THR A 165 -3.28 -18.89 1.90
N GLN A 166 -2.01 -18.54 2.05
CA GLN A 166 -1.22 -18.70 3.26
C GLN A 166 -0.74 -17.34 3.74
N ILE A 167 -0.52 -17.20 5.05
CA ILE A 167 0.22 -16.07 5.58
C ILE A 167 1.71 -16.38 5.55
N LYS A 168 2.47 -15.54 4.86
CA LYS A 168 3.93 -15.55 4.88
C LYS A 168 4.42 -14.44 5.81
N MET A 169 5.63 -14.59 6.33
CA MET A 169 6.25 -13.57 7.16
C MET A 169 7.76 -13.52 7.02
N VAL A 170 8.33 -12.34 7.18
CA VAL A 170 9.77 -12.12 7.34
C VAL A 170 10.03 -11.06 8.41
N PRO A 171 11.18 -11.10 9.09
CA PRO A 171 11.67 -9.95 9.86
C PRO A 171 11.80 -8.72 8.98
N LEU A 172 11.47 -7.55 9.51
CA LEU A 172 11.79 -6.29 8.84
C LEU A 172 13.30 -6.17 8.68
N GLN A 173 13.70 -5.76 7.48
CA GLN A 173 15.07 -5.38 7.18
C GLN A 173 15.13 -3.87 7.28
N HIS A 174 15.20 -3.34 8.50
CA HIS A 174 15.78 -2.00 8.68
C HIS A 174 17.28 -2.18 8.54
N ASP A 175 17.89 -1.43 7.64
CA ASP A 175 19.31 -1.58 7.32
C ASP A 175 20.15 -1.76 8.59
N ARG A 176 20.97 -2.82 8.56
CA ARG A 176 22.08 -2.98 9.50
C ARG A 176 23.21 -2.07 9.03
N SER A 177 23.07 -0.76 9.18
CA SER A 177 24.19 0.19 8.99
C SER A 177 24.12 1.31 10.00
#